data_AF-A0A6N2UYT2-F1
#
_entry.id   AF-A0A6N2UYT2-F1
#
_cell.length_a   1.000
_cell.length_b   1.000
_cell.length_c   1.000
_cell.angle_alpha   90.00
_cell.angle_beta   90.00
_cell.angle_gamma   90.00
#
_symmetry.space_group_name_H-M   'P 1'
#
loop_
_entity.id
_entity.type
_entity.pdbx_description
1 polymer ?
#
loop_
_entity_poly.entity_id
_entity_poly.type
_entity_poly.pdbx_seq_one_letter_code
_entity_poly.pdbx_strand_id
1 'polypeptide(L)'
;MGSYFHVIERKVGGNLDAFRRELGRLRESGHFHRDRHERIMRIAQTVGFGHIVRQCLVDTGHRAGCEVHVLTSTGIVLVFNAHSRKLVTVLVARPGQVARYYEPFGEDVPDWLMARAYENTCVRHLNY
;
A
#
# COMPACT_ATOMS: atom_id res chain seq x y z
N MET A 1 -18.21 -2.87 15.66
CA MET A 1 -18.46 -2.69 14.21
C MET A 1 -17.12 -2.64 13.51
N GLY A 2 -16.74 -3.72 12.83
CA GLY A 2 -15.44 -3.81 12.15
C GLY A 2 -15.41 -2.86 10.95
N SER A 3 -14.28 -2.18 10.74
CA SER A 3 -14.03 -1.35 9.56
C SER A 3 -14.31 -2.16 8.28
N TYR A 4 -15.21 -1.70 7.43
CA TYR A 4 -15.48 -2.26 6.12
C TYR A 4 -14.18 -2.21 5.30
N PHE A 5 -13.70 -3.35 4.77
CA PHE A 5 -12.55 -3.40 3.86
C PHE A 5 -12.93 -4.36 2.74
N HIS A 6 -13.39 -3.80 1.62
CA HIS A 6 -13.89 -4.59 0.50
C HIS A 6 -13.03 -4.32 -0.73
N VAL A 7 -12.36 -5.35 -1.24
CA VAL A 7 -11.62 -5.25 -2.50
C VAL A 7 -12.60 -5.42 -3.65
N ILE A 8 -12.81 -4.36 -4.42
CA ILE A 8 -13.74 -4.32 -5.56
C ILE A 8 -13.09 -4.94 -6.79
N GLU A 9 -11.86 -4.52 -7.10
CA GLU A 9 -11.14 -4.95 -8.31
C GLU A 9 -9.65 -5.17 -8.02
N ARG A 10 -9.00 -5.99 -8.86
CA ARG A 10 -7.54 -6.20 -8.79
C ARG A 10 -6.87 -6.16 -10.16
N LYS A 11 -5.60 -5.74 -10.15
CA LYS A 11 -4.64 -5.91 -11.24
C LYS A 11 -3.34 -6.50 -10.71
N VAL A 12 -2.78 -7.47 -11.43
CA VAL A 12 -1.50 -8.11 -11.09
C VAL A 12 -0.39 -7.49 -11.93
N GLY A 13 0.71 -7.10 -11.27
CA GLY A 13 1.85 -6.45 -11.91
C GLY A 13 1.65 -4.96 -12.28
N GLY A 14 2.74 -4.31 -12.69
CA GLY A 14 2.76 -2.90 -13.10
C GLY A 14 4.18 -2.34 -13.23
N ASN A 15 4.37 -1.27 -14.02
CA ASN A 15 5.67 -0.63 -14.20
C ASN A 15 5.91 0.46 -13.14
N LEU A 16 6.93 0.25 -12.32
CA LEU A 16 7.35 1.15 -11.25
C LEU A 16 7.91 2.49 -11.78
N ASP A 17 8.37 2.59 -13.02
CA ASP A 17 8.93 3.83 -13.58
C ASP A 17 7.85 4.78 -14.12
N ALA A 18 6.72 4.25 -14.59
CA ALA A 18 5.52 5.08 -14.79
C ALA A 18 5.07 5.65 -13.44
N PHE A 19 5.08 4.81 -12.42
CA PHE A 19 4.72 5.12 -11.05
C PHE A 19 5.68 6.10 -10.35
N ARG A 20 7.01 5.97 -10.50
CA ARG A 20 8.02 6.88 -9.94
C ARG A 20 7.95 8.28 -10.57
N ARG A 21 7.66 8.35 -11.86
CA ARG A 21 7.38 9.61 -12.56
C ARG A 21 6.10 10.28 -12.03
N GLU A 22 5.14 9.49 -11.56
CA GLU A 22 3.92 9.95 -10.92
C GLU A 22 4.16 10.33 -9.45
N LEU A 23 4.98 9.58 -8.70
CA LEU A 23 5.45 9.89 -7.35
C LEU A 23 6.14 11.25 -7.29
N GLY A 24 7.02 11.55 -8.26
CA GLY A 24 7.70 12.85 -8.37
C GLY A 24 6.78 14.02 -8.77
N ARG A 25 5.50 13.74 -9.09
CA ARG A 25 4.46 14.73 -9.46
C ARG A 25 3.26 14.70 -8.52
N LEU A 26 3.34 13.96 -7.41
CA LEU A 26 2.21 13.78 -6.51
C LEU A 26 1.75 15.14 -5.99
N ARG A 27 0.52 15.50 -6.37
CA ARG A 27 -0.21 16.54 -5.67
C ARG A 27 -0.58 16.01 -4.31
N GLU A 28 0.27 16.29 -3.33
CA GLU A 28 -0.02 16.03 -1.93
C GLU A 28 -1.33 16.76 -1.53
N SER A 29 -2.14 16.18 -0.65
CA SER A 29 -3.23 16.93 -0.01
C SER A 29 -2.61 17.91 1.00
N GLY A 30 -3.24 19.05 1.31
CA GLY A 30 -2.71 20.01 2.30
C GLY A 30 -2.50 19.41 3.70
N HIS A 31 -3.00 18.19 3.95
CA HIS A 31 -2.76 17.36 5.13
C HIS A 31 -1.58 16.38 4.96
N PHE A 32 -0.64 16.64 4.05
CA PHE A 32 0.69 16.04 4.07
C PHE A 32 1.48 16.63 5.24
N HIS A 33 1.04 16.26 6.44
CA HIS A 33 1.73 16.55 7.68
C HIS A 33 3.13 15.94 7.61
N ARG A 34 4.11 16.63 8.22
CA ARG A 34 5.52 16.24 8.35
C ARG A 34 5.70 14.72 8.59
N ASP A 35 4.86 14.14 9.43
CA ASP A 35 4.84 12.71 9.78
C ASP A 35 4.68 11.76 8.58
N ARG A 36 3.86 12.11 7.58
CA ARG A 36 3.66 11.26 6.38
C ARG A 36 4.88 11.30 5.49
N HIS A 37 5.49 12.47 5.34
CA HIS A 37 6.73 12.63 4.58
C HIS A 37 7.89 11.90 5.26
N GLU A 38 8.03 12.02 6.58
CA GLU A 38 9.01 11.27 7.38
C GLU A 38 8.84 9.76 7.24
N ARG A 39 7.60 9.25 7.28
CA ARG A 39 7.32 7.83 7.04
C ARG A 39 7.77 7.39 5.65
N ILE A 40 7.45 8.16 4.61
CA ILE A 40 7.85 7.84 3.24
C ILE A 40 9.38 7.77 3.13
N MET A 41 10.08 8.77 3.65
CA MET A 41 11.53 8.83 3.63
C MET A 41 12.16 7.66 4.41
N ARG A 42 11.60 7.34 5.59
CA ARG A 42 12.06 6.21 6.39
C ARG A 42 11.88 4.89 5.64
N ILE A 43 10.71 4.65 5.04
CA ILE A 43 10.47 3.44 4.23
C ILE A 43 11.44 3.36 3.05
N ALA A 44 11.65 4.48 2.36
CA ALA A 44 12.57 4.54 1.22
C ALA A 44 14.01 4.16 1.64
N GLN A 45 14.46 4.62 2.81
CA GLN A 45 15.81 4.37 3.32
C GLN A 45 16.00 2.98 3.94
N THR A 46 14.98 2.41 4.58
CA THR A 46 15.13 1.16 5.37
C THR A 46 14.70 -0.11 4.65
N VAL A 47 13.72 -0.01 3.75
CA VAL A 47 13.10 -1.15 3.06
C VAL A 47 13.19 -1.00 1.55
N GLY A 48 12.97 0.22 1.05
CA GLY A 48 12.75 0.48 -0.37
C GLY A 48 11.39 -0.03 -0.85
N PHE A 49 11.00 0.40 -2.05
CA PHE A 49 9.67 0.12 -2.61
C PHE A 49 9.59 -1.10 -3.52
N GLY A 50 10.71 -1.72 -3.91
CA GLY A 50 10.68 -2.88 -4.82
C GLY A 50 9.91 -2.61 -6.10
N HIS A 51 9.19 -3.61 -6.61
CA HIS A 51 8.29 -3.50 -7.77
C HIS A 51 6.82 -3.76 -7.38
N ILE A 52 5.87 -3.37 -8.24
CA ILE A 52 4.44 -3.57 -8.01
C ILE A 52 4.08 -5.04 -8.19
N VAL A 53 3.43 -5.61 -7.18
CA VAL A 53 2.93 -6.99 -7.18
C VAL A 53 1.45 -6.99 -7.50
N ARG A 54 0.70 -6.10 -6.84
CA ARG A 54 -0.76 -6.06 -6.92
C ARG A 54 -1.28 -4.64 -6.75
N GLN A 55 -2.36 -4.34 -7.45
CA GLN A 55 -3.14 -3.12 -7.29
C GLN A 55 -4.58 -3.51 -6.98
N CYS A 56 -5.17 -2.90 -5.98
CA CYS A 56 -6.53 -3.18 -5.53
C CYS A 56 -7.33 -1.89 -5.47
N LEU A 57 -8.52 -1.87 -6.07
CA LEU A 57 -9.53 -0.85 -5.75
C LEU A 57 -10.25 -1.31 -4.49
N VAL A 58 -10.19 -0.49 -3.43
CA VAL A 58 -10.68 -0.83 -2.11
C VAL A 58 -11.75 0.18 -1.70
N ASP A 59 -12.87 -0.33 -1.21
CA ASP A 59 -13.84 0.45 -0.47
C ASP A 59 -13.66 0.20 1.02
N THR A 60 -13.23 1.26 1.72
CA THR A 60 -13.06 1.28 3.18
C THR A 60 -14.23 1.96 3.90
N GLY A 61 -15.27 2.38 3.15
CA GLY A 61 -16.35 3.25 3.66
C GLY A 61 -15.87 4.67 3.94
N HIS A 62 -14.71 5.07 3.43
CA HIS A 62 -14.13 6.39 3.70
C HIS A 62 -14.94 7.50 2.98
N ARG A 63 -15.20 8.62 3.67
CA ARG A 63 -16.02 9.74 3.14
C ARG A 63 -15.48 10.32 1.83
N ALA A 64 -14.16 10.24 1.61
CA ALA A 64 -13.52 10.71 0.38
C ALA A 64 -13.63 9.72 -0.81
N GLY A 65 -14.38 8.64 -0.65
CA GLY A 65 -14.57 7.58 -1.64
C GLY A 65 -13.50 6.48 -1.57
N CYS A 66 -13.49 5.62 -2.58
CA CYS A 66 -12.62 4.46 -2.67
C CYS A 66 -11.13 4.83 -2.75
N GLU A 67 -10.30 3.85 -2.43
CA GLU A 67 -8.85 3.97 -2.39
C GLU A 67 -8.22 2.96 -3.34
N VAL A 68 -7.13 3.33 -4.00
CA VAL A 68 -6.29 2.41 -4.77
C VAL A 68 -5.11 2.02 -3.90
N HIS A 69 -5.02 0.74 -3.56
CA HIS A 69 -3.94 0.16 -2.77
C HIS A 69 -2.96 -0.54 -3.70
N VAL A 70 -1.72 -0.07 -3.73
CA VAL A 70 -0.63 -0.65 -4.52
C VAL A 70 0.31 -1.41 -3.58
N LEU A 71 0.28 -2.72 -3.65
CA LEU A 71 1.14 -3.63 -2.90
C LEU A 71 2.42 -3.92 -3.69
N THR A 72 3.55 -3.78 -3.00
CA THR A 72 4.89 -3.94 -3.58
C THR A 72 5.60 -5.20 -3.09
N SER A 73 6.66 -5.59 -3.80
CA SER A 73 7.46 -6.78 -3.52
C SER A 73 8.25 -6.70 -2.22
N THR A 74 8.37 -5.50 -1.62
CA THR A 74 9.02 -5.30 -0.33
C THR A 74 8.02 -5.25 0.83
N GLY A 75 6.74 -5.54 0.59
CA GLY A 75 5.71 -5.51 1.63
C GLY A 75 5.25 -4.09 1.99
N ILE A 76 5.43 -3.12 1.09
CA ILE A 76 4.91 -1.76 1.24
C ILE A 76 3.59 -1.61 0.49
N VAL A 77 2.62 -0.93 1.11
CA VAL A 77 1.35 -0.54 0.50
C VAL A 77 1.35 0.97 0.30
N LEU A 78 1.13 1.41 -0.93
CA LEU A 78 0.84 2.81 -1.23
C LEU A 78 -0.66 2.97 -1.40
N VAL A 79 -1.24 3.97 -0.74
CA VAL A 79 -2.68 4.23 -0.72
C VAL A 79 -2.94 5.55 -1.43
N PHE A 80 -3.74 5.49 -2.49
CA PHE A 80 -4.16 6.63 -3.27
C PHE A 80 -5.66 6.84 -3.14
N ASN A 81 -6.11 8.07 -3.17
CA ASN A 81 -7.54 8.34 -3.35
C ASN A 81 -7.91 8.06 -4.82
N ALA A 82 -8.89 7.20 -5.07
CA ALA A 82 -9.24 6.74 -6.42
C ALA A 82 -9.72 7.89 -7.33
N HIS A 83 -10.43 8.88 -6.76
CA HIS A 83 -10.97 10.00 -7.51
C HIS A 83 -9.90 11.05 -7.84
N SER A 84 -9.24 11.59 -6.82
CA SER A 84 -8.27 12.68 -6.96
C SER A 84 -6.87 12.22 -7.37
N ARG A 85 -6.60 10.91 -7.32
CA ARG A 85 -5.29 10.27 -7.57
C ARG A 85 -4.16 10.74 -6.65
N LYS A 86 -4.49 11.47 -5.59
CA LYS A 86 -3.50 11.96 -4.61
C LYS A 86 -3.01 10.79 -3.75
N LEU A 87 -1.71 10.75 -3.48
CA LEU A 87 -1.15 9.85 -2.48
C LEU A 87 -1.70 10.25 -1.11
N VAL A 88 -2.41 9.33 -0.48
CA VAL A 88 -2.92 9.49 0.87
C VAL A 88 -1.83 9.12 1.85
N THR A 89 -1.26 7.92 1.70
CA THR A 89 -0.24 7.42 2.63
C THR A 89 0.56 6.27 2.03
N VAL A 90 1.67 5.94 2.68
CA VAL A 90 2.46 4.73 2.48
C VAL A 90 2.51 3.98 3.80
N LEU A 91 2.40 2.65 3.77
CA LEU A 91 2.36 1.78 4.94
C LEU A 91 3.30 0.60 4.76
N VAL A 92 3.94 0.16 5.84
CA VAL A 92 4.53 -1.18 5.93
C VAL A 92 3.39 -2.16 6.21
N ALA A 93 3.15 -3.10 5.30
CA ALA A 93 2.01 -4.00 5.39
C ALA A 93 2.25 -5.09 6.45
N ARG A 94 1.29 -5.24 7.37
CA ARG A 94 1.24 -6.40 8.28
C ARG A 94 0.76 -7.64 7.53
N PRO A 95 1.12 -8.86 7.97
CA PRO A 95 0.64 -10.11 7.39
C PRO A 95 -0.87 -10.15 7.12
N GLY A 96 -1.68 -9.78 8.11
CA GLY A 96 -3.13 -9.73 7.96
C GLY A 96 -3.64 -8.65 6.99
N GLN A 97 -2.88 -7.58 6.75
CA GLN A 97 -3.22 -6.61 5.70
C GLN A 97 -2.91 -7.15 4.31
N VAL A 98 -1.82 -7.91 4.16
CA VAL A 98 -1.48 -8.56 2.90
C VAL A 98 -2.54 -9.58 2.52
N ALA A 99 -2.95 -10.43 3.46
CA ALA A 99 -3.98 -11.46 3.25
C ALA A 99 -5.29 -10.91 2.67
N ARG A 100 -5.74 -9.75 3.17
CA ARG A 100 -6.97 -9.07 2.70
C ARG A 100 -6.99 -8.72 1.21
N TYR A 101 -5.84 -8.63 0.54
CA TYR A 101 -5.77 -8.37 -0.91
C TYR A 101 -5.94 -9.62 -1.78
N TYR A 102 -5.92 -10.81 -1.16
CA TYR A 102 -5.96 -12.11 -1.82
C TYR A 102 -7.22 -12.90 -1.45
N GLU A 103 -7.64 -12.84 -0.17
CA GLU A 103 -8.81 -13.53 0.36
C GLU A 103 -10.08 -13.40 -0.50
N PRO A 104 -10.48 -12.21 -1.01
CA PRO A 104 -11.71 -12.07 -1.81
C PRO A 104 -11.69 -12.84 -3.14
N PHE A 105 -10.51 -13.25 -3.60
CA PHE A 105 -10.31 -13.96 -4.86
C PHE A 105 -10.02 -15.46 -4.67
N GLY A 106 -10.06 -15.95 -3.42
CA GLY A 106 -9.70 -17.35 -3.10
C GLY A 106 -8.24 -17.68 -3.43
N GLU A 107 -7.36 -16.68 -3.43
CA GLU A 107 -5.95 -16.84 -3.74
C GLU A 107 -5.11 -16.92 -2.48
N ASP A 108 -4.05 -17.72 -2.52
CA ASP A 108 -3.04 -17.71 -1.47
C ASP A 108 -2.07 -16.53 -1.67
N VAL A 109 -1.62 -15.98 -0.54
CA VAL A 109 -0.53 -15.00 -0.56
C VAL A 109 0.77 -15.73 -0.89
N PRO A 110 1.60 -15.22 -1.83
CA PRO A 110 2.91 -15.80 -2.07
C PRO A 110 3.77 -15.83 -0.80
N ASP A 111 4.38 -16.97 -0.49
CA ASP A 111 5.16 -17.18 0.73
C ASP A 111 6.23 -16.11 0.95
N TRP A 112 6.94 -15.75 -0.12
CA TRP A 112 7.99 -14.73 -0.07
C TRP A 112 7.44 -13.35 0.32
N LEU A 113 6.20 -13.03 -0.05
CA LEU A 113 5.56 -11.75 0.28
C LEU A 113 5.06 -11.76 1.72
N MET A 114 4.51 -12.89 2.16
CA MET A 114 4.08 -13.08 3.55
C MET A 114 5.29 -13.03 4.51
N ALA A 115 6.39 -13.69 4.15
CA ALA A 115 7.63 -13.65 4.89
C ALA A 115 8.19 -12.22 5.00
N ARG A 116 8.13 -11.43 3.91
CA ARG A 116 8.55 -10.02 3.94
C ARG A 116 7.67 -9.15 4.82
N ALA A 117 6.35 -9.32 4.77
CA ALA A 117 5.44 -8.63 5.67
C ALA A 117 5.76 -8.96 7.14
N TYR A 118 5.94 -10.24 7.45
CA TYR A 118 6.29 -10.71 8.80
C TYR A 118 7.64 -10.15 9.27
N GLU A 119 8.69 -10.23 8.44
CA GLU A 119 10.01 -9.70 8.76
C GLU A 119 9.97 -8.20 9.07
N ASN A 120 9.31 -7.41 8.21
CA ASN A 120 9.23 -5.97 8.40
C ASN A 120 8.47 -5.61 9.69
N THR A 121 7.35 -6.26 9.98
CA THR A 121 6.46 -5.85 11.09
C THR A 121 6.77 -6.52 12.42
N CYS A 122 7.15 -7.80 12.40
CA CYS A 122 7.31 -8.62 13.60
C CYS A 122 8.77 -8.77 14.05
N VAL A 123 9.72 -8.72 13.12
CA VAL A 123 11.17 -8.85 13.43
C VAL A 123 11.83 -7.49 13.52
N ARG A 124 11.64 -6.65 12.49
CA ARG A 124 12.26 -5.32 12.40
C ARG A 124 11.43 -4.21 13.04
N HIS A 125 10.19 -4.51 13.45
CA HIS A 125 9.25 -3.58 14.10
C HIS A 125 9.04 -2.26 13.35
N LEU A 126 8.96 -2.30 12.02
CA LEU A 126 8.82 -1.12 11.15
C LEU A 126 7.38 -0.57 11.06
N ASN A 127 6.61 -0.68 12.15
CA ASN A 127 5.17 -0.37 12.20
C ASN A 127 4.87 1.13 12.46
N TYR A 128 5.54 2.03 11.74
CA TYR A 128 5.36 3.48 11.82
C TYR A 128 4.31 4.02 10.82
#